data_AF-A0A7C1F977-F1
#
_entry.id   AF-A0A7C1F977-F1
#
_cell.length_a   1.000
_cell.length_b   1.000
_cell.length_c   1.000
_cell.angle_alpha   90.00
_cell.angle_beta   90.00
_cell.angle_gamma   90.00
#
_symmetry.space_group_name_H-M   'P 1'
#
loop_
_entity.id
_entity.type
_entity.pdbx_description
1 polymer ?
#
loop_
_entity_poly.entity_id
_entity_poly.type
_entity_poly.pdbx_seq_one_letter_code
_entity_poly.pdbx_strand_id
1 'polypeptide(L)'
;MELEKTDWVLLTLRQHPLDRIHLMKALFLIWHRSGRNIRDYFLFLPYLYGPCSFEVYSVLENLQANRFIVQPPHLMPQWVNYYLSDKGKKEVEEVEKRVSPDILRFIKEVANEVSRLSFHELLRKVYTEAPDFAVNAMFRGIIK
;
A
#
# COMPACT_ATOMS: atom_id res chain seq x y z
N MET A 1 -17.37 12.42 0.57
CA MET A 1 -17.48 11.40 -0.48
C MET A 1 -16.48 10.32 -0.15
N GLU A 2 -16.88 9.06 -0.25
CA GLU A 2 -16.12 7.92 0.24
C GLU A 2 -15.17 7.44 -0.86
N LEU A 3 -13.91 7.21 -0.49
CA LEU A 3 -12.90 6.68 -1.40
C LEU A 3 -13.06 5.17 -1.54
N GLU A 4 -13.02 4.67 -2.77
CA GLU A 4 -13.02 3.24 -3.01
C GLU A 4 -11.63 2.63 -2.76
N LYS A 5 -11.57 1.30 -2.54
CA LYS A 5 -10.30 0.58 -2.36
C LYS A 5 -9.31 0.82 -3.52
N THR A 6 -9.82 0.90 -4.74
CA THR A 6 -9.03 1.24 -5.93
C THR A 6 -8.38 2.61 -5.82
N ASP A 7 -9.12 3.62 -5.34
CA ASP A 7 -8.63 4.99 -5.19
C ASP A 7 -7.42 5.04 -4.28
N TRP A 8 -7.45 4.32 -3.16
CA TRP A 8 -6.34 4.26 -2.21
C TRP A 8 -5.07 3.67 -2.84
N VAL A 9 -5.21 2.62 -3.67
CA VAL A 9 -4.08 2.05 -4.42
C VAL A 9 -3.53 3.05 -5.44
N LEU A 10 -4.41 3.68 -6.23
CA LEU A 10 -4.00 4.65 -7.25
C LEU A 10 -3.33 5.88 -6.62
N LEU A 11 -3.91 6.45 -5.57
CA LEU A 11 -3.37 7.58 -4.82
C LEU A 11 -2.01 7.26 -4.21
N THR A 12 -1.81 6.03 -3.72
CA THR A 12 -0.51 5.59 -3.18
C THR A 12 0.54 5.45 -4.28
N LEU A 13 0.21 4.79 -5.39
CA LEU A 13 1.11 4.62 -6.54
C LEU A 13 1.40 5.93 -7.29
N ARG A 14 0.53 6.93 -7.15
CA ARG A 14 0.75 8.28 -7.70
C ARG A 14 1.97 8.97 -7.08
N GLN A 15 2.28 8.64 -5.83
CA GLN A 15 3.41 9.22 -5.09
C GLN A 15 4.72 8.53 -5.46
N HIS A 16 4.72 7.19 -5.46
CA HIS A 16 5.87 6.37 -5.80
C HIS A 16 5.45 5.05 -6.44
N PRO A 17 6.20 4.55 -7.44
CA PRO A 17 6.13 3.14 -7.82
C PRO A 17 6.57 2.27 -6.66
N LEU A 18 5.75 1.29 -6.28
CA LEU A 18 6.01 0.40 -5.15
C LEU A 18 5.82 -1.04 -5.58
N ASP A 19 6.66 -1.95 -5.07
CA ASP A 19 6.39 -3.38 -5.17
C ASP A 19 5.18 -3.76 -4.31
N ARG A 20 4.75 -5.02 -4.45
CA ARG A 20 3.58 -5.54 -3.75
C ARG A 20 3.68 -5.41 -2.24
N ILE A 21 4.86 -5.64 -1.67
CA ILE A 21 5.07 -5.65 -0.21
C ILE A 21 5.05 -4.22 0.30
N HIS A 22 5.79 -3.31 -0.33
CA HIS A 22 5.82 -1.90 0.02
C HIS A 22 4.43 -1.28 -0.10
N LEU A 23 3.69 -1.56 -1.17
CA LEU A 23 2.32 -1.07 -1.33
C LEU A 23 1.39 -1.61 -0.23
N MET A 24 1.45 -2.91 0.08
CA MET A 24 0.67 -3.51 1.17
C MET A 24 0.95 -2.80 2.50
N LYS A 25 2.21 -2.50 2.81
CA LYS A 25 2.60 -1.85 4.06
C LYS A 25 2.25 -0.36 4.07
N ALA A 26 2.37 0.33 2.95
CA ALA A 26 1.91 1.72 2.83
C ALA A 26 0.41 1.83 3.11
N LEU A 27 -0.41 0.99 2.47
CA LEU A 27 -1.86 0.95 2.70
C LEU A 27 -2.20 0.60 4.15
N PHE A 28 -1.49 -0.34 4.76
CA PHE A 28 -1.64 -0.65 6.18
C PHE A 28 -1.31 0.54 7.07
N LEU A 29 -0.16 1.21 6.85
CA LEU A 29 0.28 2.33 7.68
C LEU A 29 -0.67 3.54 7.55
N ILE A 30 -1.22 3.79 6.36
CA ILE A 30 -2.28 4.80 6.14
C ILE A 30 -3.49 4.51 7.05
N TRP A 31 -3.96 3.27 7.08
CA TRP A 31 -5.08 2.87 7.93
C TRP A 31 -4.74 2.85 9.41
N HIS A 32 -3.56 2.35 9.78
CA HIS A 32 -3.14 2.27 11.16
C HIS A 32 -2.97 3.65 11.78
N ARG A 33 -2.26 4.57 11.11
CA ARG A 33 -1.97 5.92 11.60
C ARG A 33 -3.15 6.88 11.54
N SER A 34 -4.18 6.58 10.74
CA SER A 34 -5.48 7.28 10.84
C SER A 34 -6.29 6.87 12.07
N GLY A 35 -5.79 5.94 12.89
CA GLY A 35 -6.52 5.43 14.05
C GLY A 35 -7.49 4.29 13.68
N ARG A 36 -7.22 3.57 12.58
CA ARG A 36 -8.01 2.43 12.10
C ARG A 36 -9.49 2.79 11.80
N ASN A 37 -9.75 4.03 11.39
CA ASN A 37 -11.10 4.61 11.29
C ASN A 37 -11.55 4.92 9.85
N ILE A 38 -10.80 4.48 8.84
CA ILE A 38 -11.20 4.62 7.44
C ILE A 38 -12.29 3.59 7.15
N ARG A 39 -13.49 4.07 6.80
CA ARG A 39 -14.64 3.23 6.42
C ARG A 39 -14.39 2.56 5.07
N ASP A 40 -14.97 1.37 4.91
CA ASP A 40 -14.90 0.54 3.70
C ASP A 40 -13.49 0.35 3.12
N TYR A 41 -12.48 0.39 4.00
CA TYR A 41 -11.08 0.16 3.69
C TYR A 41 -10.74 -1.33 3.59
N PHE A 42 -9.47 -1.63 3.38
CA PHE A 42 -8.94 -3.00 3.35
C PHE A 42 -9.01 -3.68 4.73
N LEU A 43 -9.38 -4.95 4.74
CA LEU A 43 -9.28 -5.80 5.93
C LEU A 43 -7.85 -6.34 6.07
N PHE A 44 -7.14 -5.92 7.11
CA PHE A 44 -5.80 -6.43 7.43
C PHE A 44 -5.84 -7.48 8.54
N LEU A 45 -5.02 -8.52 8.37
CA LEU A 45 -4.82 -9.58 9.35
C LEU A 45 -3.30 -9.83 9.58
N PRO A 46 -2.88 -10.29 10.77
CA PRO A 46 -1.50 -10.71 11.00
C PRO A 46 -1.10 -11.91 10.13
N TYR A 47 0.03 -11.81 9.43
CA TYR A 47 0.51 -12.84 8.51
C TYR A 47 2.05 -13.01 8.57
N LEU A 48 2.61 -13.84 7.67
CA LEU A 48 4.03 -14.25 7.69
C LEU A 48 5.03 -13.09 7.76
N TYR A 49 4.70 -11.96 7.13
CA TYR A 49 5.52 -10.74 7.10
C TYR A 49 4.77 -9.54 7.70
N GLY A 50 3.93 -9.80 8.70
CA GLY A 50 3.10 -8.77 9.33
C GLY A 50 1.74 -8.59 8.65
N PRO A 51 1.17 -7.38 8.65
CA PRO A 51 -0.17 -7.12 8.15
C PRO A 51 -0.32 -7.45 6.67
N CYS A 52 -1.36 -8.20 6.35
CA CYS A 52 -1.68 -8.62 4.99
C CYS A 52 -3.18 -8.45 4.75
N SER A 53 -3.55 -8.05 3.54
CA SER A 53 -4.93 -8.01 3.07
C SER A 53 -5.02 -8.67 1.71
N PHE A 54 -5.81 -9.73 1.60
CA PHE A 54 -6.03 -10.41 0.32
C PHE A 54 -6.80 -9.54 -0.67
N GLU A 55 -7.58 -8.59 -0.18
CA GLU A 55 -8.32 -7.64 -1.00
C GLU A 55 -7.40 -6.71 -1.79
N VAL A 56 -6.23 -6.36 -1.23
CA VAL A 56 -5.20 -5.60 -1.97
C VAL A 56 -4.72 -6.37 -3.19
N TYR A 57 -4.57 -7.70 -3.09
CA TYR A 57 -4.20 -8.53 -4.24
C TYR A 57 -5.29 -8.51 -5.31
N SER A 58 -6.55 -8.70 -4.92
CA SER A 58 -7.68 -8.65 -5.86
C SER A 58 -7.81 -7.30 -6.55
N VAL A 59 -7.58 -6.19 -5.82
CA VAL A 59 -7.59 -4.84 -6.39
C VAL A 59 -6.43 -4.64 -7.38
N LEU A 60 -5.22 -5.09 -7.03
CA LEU A 60 -4.06 -5.02 -7.94
C LEU A 60 -4.28 -5.83 -9.23
N GLU A 61 -4.81 -7.04 -9.11
CA GLU A 61 -5.16 -7.88 -10.26
C GLU A 61 -6.18 -7.20 -11.17
N ASN A 62 -7.23 -6.62 -10.58
CA ASN A 62 -8.24 -5.88 -11.33
C ASN A 62 -7.66 -4.63 -12.02
N LEU A 63 -6.85 -3.83 -11.31
CA LEU A 63 -6.24 -2.63 -11.86
C LEU A 63 -5.29 -2.95 -13.02
N GLN A 64 -4.55 -4.05 -12.91
CA GLN A 64 -3.65 -4.51 -13.97
C GLN A 64 -4.43 -5.04 -15.17
N ALA A 65 -5.46 -5.87 -14.95
CA ALA A 65 -6.33 -6.38 -16.01
C ALA A 65 -7.03 -5.24 -16.78
N ASN A 66 -7.43 -4.19 -16.07
CA ASN A 66 -8.06 -3.00 -16.64
C ASN A 66 -7.05 -1.92 -17.12
N ARG A 67 -5.75 -2.23 -17.11
CA ARG A 67 -4.65 -1.40 -17.59
C ARG A 67 -4.52 -0.03 -16.90
N PHE A 68 -4.95 0.10 -15.65
CA PHE A 68 -4.69 1.30 -14.84
C PHE A 68 -3.27 1.29 -14.26
N ILE A 69 -2.75 0.10 -13.96
CA ILE A 69 -1.36 -0.10 -13.54
C ILE A 69 -0.65 -1.06 -14.49
N VAL A 70 0.67 -0.98 -14.50
CA VAL A 70 1.56 -1.89 -15.22
C VAL A 70 2.66 -2.38 -14.31
N GLN A 71 3.13 -3.60 -14.56
CA GLN A 71 4.29 -4.19 -13.93
C GLN A 71 5.23 -4.66 -15.05
N PRO A 72 6.49 -4.18 -15.11
CA PRO A 72 7.47 -4.66 -16.07
C PRO A 72 7.66 -6.19 -15.98
N PRO A 73 7.91 -6.88 -17.10
CA PRO A 73 8.20 -8.32 -17.08
C PRO A 73 9.44 -8.60 -16.23
N HIS A 74 9.35 -9.61 -15.34
CA HIS A 74 10.45 -10.00 -14.48
C HIS A 74 10.31 -11.45 -14.00
N LEU A 75 11.44 -12.11 -13.75
CA LEU A 75 11.49 -13.51 -13.29
C LEU A 75 10.85 -13.70 -11.90
N MET A 76 10.84 -12.66 -11.08
CA MET A 76 10.17 -12.65 -9.77
C MET A 76 9.20 -11.46 -9.68
N PRO A 77 7.93 -11.61 -10.13
CA PRO A 77 6.98 -10.51 -10.23
C PRO A 77 6.64 -9.86 -8.88
N GLN A 78 6.71 -10.59 -7.78
CA GLN A 78 6.35 -10.04 -6.46
C GLN A 78 7.32 -8.95 -5.95
N TRP A 79 8.52 -8.86 -6.52
CA TRP A 79 9.55 -7.87 -6.17
C TRP A 79 9.64 -6.72 -7.18
N VAL A 80 8.68 -6.63 -8.11
CA VAL A 80 8.67 -5.58 -9.12
C VAL A 80 7.66 -4.51 -8.78
N ASN A 81 8.10 -3.27 -8.96
CA ASN A 81 7.25 -2.11 -8.76
C ASN A 81 6.06 -2.11 -9.71
N TYR A 82 4.90 -1.74 -9.17
CA TYR A 82 3.74 -1.32 -9.95
C TYR A 82 3.89 0.16 -10.32
N TYR A 83 3.53 0.49 -11.55
CA TYR A 83 3.53 1.84 -12.08
C TYR A 83 2.13 2.21 -12.56
N LEU A 84 1.73 3.47 -12.41
CA LEU A 84 0.53 3.97 -13.09
C LEU A 84 0.76 3.99 -14.60
N SER A 85 -0.19 3.44 -15.36
CA SER A 85 -0.28 3.67 -16.79
C SER A 85 -0.79 5.10 -17.06
N ASP A 86 -0.82 5.53 -18.32
CA ASP A 86 -1.43 6.83 -18.66
C ASP A 86 -2.93 6.86 -18.37
N LYS A 87 -3.61 5.70 -18.43
CA LYS A 87 -5.00 5.57 -17.96
C LYS A 87 -5.09 5.73 -16.44
N GLY A 88 -4.18 5.10 -15.69
CA GLY A 88 -4.11 5.23 -14.23
C GLY A 88 -3.80 6.65 -13.76
N LYS A 89 -2.93 7.37 -14.47
CA LYS A 89 -2.62 8.77 -14.18
C LYS A 89 -3.84 9.68 -14.34
N LYS A 90 -4.60 9.52 -15.43
CA LYS A 90 -5.84 10.27 -15.63
C LYS A 90 -6.88 9.96 -14.57
N GLU A 91 -7.04 8.68 -14.22
CA GLU A 91 -7.99 8.26 -13.19
C GLU A 91 -7.64 8.90 -11.84
N VAL A 92 -6.39 8.80 -11.41
CA VAL A 92 -5.99 9.35 -10.11
C VAL A 92 -6.05 10.88 -10.06
N GLU A 93 -5.86 11.57 -11.19
CA GLU A 93 -6.08 13.02 -11.26
C GLU A 93 -7.56 13.40 -10.98
N GLU A 94 -8.53 12.61 -11.46
CA GLU A 94 -9.94 12.81 -11.12
C GLU A 94 -10.23 12.48 -9.65
N VAL A 95 -9.55 11.47 -9.10
CA VAL A 95 -9.63 11.14 -7.66
C VAL A 95 -9.01 12.25 -6.80
N GLU A 96 -7.88 12.83 -7.19
CA GLU A 96 -7.22 13.91 -6.44
C GLU A 96 -8.10 15.15 -6.30
N LYS A 97 -8.89 15.49 -7.34
CA LYS A 97 -9.84 16.62 -7.31
C LYS A 97 -10.92 16.50 -6.23
N ARG A 98 -11.22 15.26 -5.81
CA ARG A 98 -12.30 14.96 -4.85
C ARG A 98 -11.80 14.63 -3.44
N VAL A 99 -10.50 14.61 -3.22
CA VAL A 99 -9.87 14.27 -1.94
C VAL A 99 -9.35 15.54 -1.26
N SER A 100 -9.52 15.63 0.05
CA SER A 100 -8.99 16.76 0.81
C SER A 100 -7.45 16.83 0.69
N PRO A 101 -6.85 18.04 0.62
CA PRO A 101 -5.40 18.20 0.57
C PRO A 101 -4.66 17.53 1.73
N ASP A 102 -5.27 17.44 2.91
CA ASP A 102 -4.66 16.82 4.08
C ASP A 102 -4.55 15.30 3.94
N ILE A 103 -5.56 14.64 3.38
CA ILE A 103 -5.49 13.21 3.06
C ILE A 103 -4.41 12.96 2.01
N LEU A 104 -4.34 13.78 0.96
CA LEU A 104 -3.31 13.64 -0.08
C LEU A 104 -1.90 13.80 0.49
N ARG A 105 -1.70 14.80 1.36
CA ARG A 105 -0.43 15.04 2.07
C ARG A 105 -0.05 13.84 2.93
N PHE A 106 -1.00 13.30 3.69
CA PHE A 106 -0.80 12.13 4.54
C PHE A 106 -0.42 10.88 3.74
N ILE A 107 -1.12 10.58 2.64
CA ILE A 107 -0.78 9.47 1.74
C ILE A 107 0.64 9.65 1.18
N LYS A 108 0.99 10.87 0.76
CA LYS A 108 2.33 11.21 0.26
C LYS A 108 3.41 10.98 1.31
N GLU A 109 3.19 11.41 2.54
CA GLU A 109 4.15 11.20 3.63
C GLU A 109 4.42 9.71 3.87
N VAL A 110 3.35 8.90 3.95
CA VAL A 110 3.49 7.44 4.15
C VAL A 110 4.17 6.78 2.95
N ALA A 111 3.76 7.10 1.72
CA ALA A 111 4.34 6.51 0.52
C ALA A 111 5.81 6.88 0.32
N ASN A 112 6.18 8.13 0.59
CA ASN A 112 7.58 8.61 0.53
C ASN A 112 8.46 7.94 1.57
N GLU A 113 7.92 7.72 2.78
CA GLU A 113 8.64 7.02 3.84
C GLU A 113 8.87 5.56 3.45
N VAL A 114 7.80 4.84 3.09
CA VAL A 114 7.85 3.43 2.76
C VAL A 114 8.74 3.16 1.54
N SER A 115 8.72 4.01 0.52
CA SER A 115 9.51 3.82 -0.71
C SER A 115 11.03 3.83 -0.50
N ARG A 116 11.50 4.33 0.65
CA ARG A 116 12.93 4.45 0.98
C ARG A 116 13.43 3.34 1.89
N LEU A 117 12.55 2.52 2.43
CA LEU A 117 12.92 1.46 3.35
C LEU A 117 13.33 0.21 2.58
N SER A 118 14.37 -0.47 3.02
CA SER A 118 14.59 -1.86 2.61
C SER A 118 13.50 -2.76 3.20
N PHE A 119 13.36 -3.98 2.66
CA PHE A 119 12.42 -4.97 3.18
C PHE A 119 12.53 -5.17 4.70
N HIS A 120 13.74 -5.28 5.23
CA HIS A 120 13.95 -5.49 6.67
C HIS A 120 13.57 -4.27 7.51
N GLU A 121 13.92 -3.07 7.06
CA GLU A 121 13.56 -1.82 7.74
C GLU A 121 12.05 -1.59 7.72
N LEU A 122 11.40 -1.89 6.60
CA LEU A 122 9.96 -1.84 6.45
C LEU A 122 9.26 -2.79 7.45
N LEU A 123 9.72 -4.04 7.56
CA LEU A 123 9.15 -4.98 8.52
C LEU A 123 9.37 -4.54 9.96
N ARG A 124 10.59 -4.11 10.31
CA ARG A 124 10.89 -3.59 11.65
C ARG A 124 9.94 -2.47 12.01
N LYS A 125 9.79 -1.50 11.12
CA LYS A 125 8.90 -0.35 11.31
C LYS A 125 7.46 -0.77 11.58
N VAL A 126 6.93 -1.65 10.74
CA VAL A 126 5.55 -2.13 10.88
C VAL A 126 5.35 -2.88 12.19
N TYR A 127 6.33 -3.69 12.62
CA TYR A 127 6.24 -4.41 13.90
C TYR A 127 6.37 -3.49 15.12
N THR A 128 7.14 -2.40 15.01
CA THR A 128 7.25 -1.40 16.07
C THR A 128 5.95 -0.60 16.21
N GLU A 129 5.33 -0.18 15.09
CA GLU A 129 4.08 0.60 15.13
C GLU A 129 2.85 -0.25 15.43
N ALA A 130 2.81 -1.50 14.95
CA ALA A 130 1.68 -2.40 15.15
C ALA A 130 2.13 -3.80 15.62
N PRO A 131 2.52 -3.96 16.90
CA PRO A 131 2.99 -5.23 17.45
C PRO A 131 1.94 -6.35 17.36
N ASP A 132 0.66 -6.00 17.40
CA ASP A 132 -0.47 -6.93 17.24
C ASP A 132 -0.48 -7.63 15.86
N PHE A 133 0.16 -7.05 14.85
CA PHE A 133 0.32 -7.66 13.53
C PHE A 133 1.61 -8.46 13.36
N ALA A 134 2.50 -8.49 14.36
CA ALA A 134 3.74 -9.26 14.34
C ALA A 134 3.61 -10.70 14.91
N VAL A 135 2.44 -11.06 15.46
CA VAL A 135 2.23 -12.31 16.22
C VAL A 135 2.53 -13.58 15.40
N ASN A 136 2.18 -13.55 14.11
CA ASN A 136 2.38 -14.65 13.16
C ASN A 136 3.63 -14.47 12.27
N ALA A 137 4.48 -13.49 12.58
CA ALA A 137 5.64 -13.20 11.74
C ALA A 137 6.67 -14.32 11.83
N MET A 138 7.13 -14.81 10.67
CA MET A 138 8.23 -15.79 10.62
C MET A 138 9.55 -15.19 11.12
N PHE A 139 9.71 -13.88 11.03
CA PHE A 139 10.93 -13.16 11.40
C PHE A 139 10.84 -12.53 12.81
N ARG A 140 10.76 -13.36 13.85
CA ARG A 140 10.69 -12.91 15.26
C ARG A 140 11.97 -12.21 15.77
N GLY A 141 13.09 -12.31 15.05
CA GLY A 141 14.38 -11.70 15.42
C GLY A 141 14.62 -10.27 14.91
N ILE A 142 13.64 -9.64 14.27
CA ILE A 142 13.77 -8.27 13.73
C ILE A 142 13.64 -7.19 14.82
N ILE A 143 13.02 -7.54 15.95
CA ILE A 143 12.97 -6.72 17.16
C ILE A 143 14.07 -7.25 18.08
N LYS A 144 15.20 -6.55 18.14
CA LYS A 144 16.20 -6.68 19.21
C LYS A 144 16.36 -5.33 19.86
#